data_AF-A0A4Q1UQD5-F1
#
_entry.id   AF-A0A4Q1UQD5-F1
#
_cell.length_a   1.000
_cell.length_b   1.000
_cell.length_c   1.000
_cell.angle_alpha   90.00
_cell.angle_beta   90.00
_cell.angle_gamma   90.00
#
_symmetry.space_group_name_H-M   'P 1'
#
loop_
_entity.id
_entity.type
_entity.pdbx_description
1 polymer ?
#
loop_
_entity_poly.entity_id
_entity_poly.type
_entity_poly.pdbx_seq_one_letter_code
_entity_poly.pdbx_strand_id
1 'polypeptide(L)'
;MIDATEWISIRDWRTDQSDETLYEQSSRDFAFGVFDKFWKKVAKGGKNLIDADDATRHEVRIAAKKPRYAAEFFEPLYKSKAEAKCHRRFITAMKGLQDQLGSLNDLATAPDMLAALELLDVAGAKDLFCAQVQAS
;
A
#
# COMPACT_ATOMS: atom_id res chain seq x y z
N MET A 1 9.17 14.46 -26.11
CA MET A 1 7.99 13.97 -25.40
C MET A 1 7.89 12.49 -25.73
N ILE A 2 8.11 11.60 -24.77
CA ILE A 2 8.02 10.15 -25.05
C ILE A 2 6.54 9.83 -25.20
N ASP A 3 6.11 9.43 -26.40
CA ASP A 3 4.74 8.95 -26.62
C ASP A 3 4.66 7.51 -26.09
N ALA A 4 4.09 7.38 -24.89
CA ALA A 4 3.89 6.08 -24.25
C ALA A 4 3.02 5.13 -25.11
N THR A 5 2.15 5.67 -25.97
CA THR A 5 1.30 4.90 -26.88
C THR A 5 2.14 4.23 -27.94
N GLU A 6 3.01 5.02 -28.60
CA GLU A 6 3.93 4.53 -29.62
C GLU A 6 4.86 3.46 -29.02
N TRP A 7 5.45 3.73 -27.86
CA TRP A 7 6.36 2.80 -27.17
C TRP A 7 5.71 1.46 -26.77
N ILE A 8 4.46 1.46 -26.30
CA ILE A 8 3.71 0.23 -26.00
C ILE A 8 3.43 -0.56 -27.29
N SER A 9 3.05 0.13 -28.37
CA SER A 9 2.68 -0.49 -29.65
C SER A 9 3.84 -1.15 -30.36
N ILE A 10 5.02 -0.53 -30.36
CA ILE A 10 6.23 -1.08 -31.01
C ILE A 10 6.88 -2.22 -30.20
N ARG A 11 6.41 -2.45 -28.96
CA ARG A 11 6.96 -3.44 -28.03
C ARG A 11 8.47 -3.32 -27.83
N ASP A 12 8.99 -2.11 -27.95
CA ASP A 12 10.42 -1.83 -27.79
C ASP A 12 10.87 -2.10 -26.35
N TRP A 13 9.95 -2.12 -25.39
CA TRP A 13 10.19 -2.65 -24.05
C TRP A 13 10.59 -4.15 -23.99
N ARG A 14 10.51 -4.90 -25.10
CA ARG A 14 10.96 -6.31 -25.19
C ARG A 14 12.37 -6.48 -25.77
N THR A 15 12.99 -5.44 -26.31
CA THR A 15 14.33 -5.57 -26.93
C THR A 15 15.44 -5.69 -25.89
N ASP A 16 15.17 -5.31 -24.63
CA ASP A 16 16.06 -5.57 -23.51
C ASP A 16 15.92 -7.04 -23.05
N GLN A 17 16.81 -7.90 -23.57
CA GLN A 17 16.86 -9.35 -23.28
C GLN A 17 17.36 -9.69 -21.88
N SER A 18 17.64 -8.69 -21.02
CA SER A 18 18.15 -8.94 -19.66
C SER A 18 17.18 -9.72 -18.76
N ASP A 19 15.92 -9.85 -19.16
CA ASP A 19 14.83 -10.47 -18.38
C ASP A 19 14.05 -11.56 -19.17
N GLU A 20 14.74 -12.35 -20.01
CA GLU A 20 14.11 -13.47 -20.79
C GLU A 20 13.24 -14.39 -19.91
N THR A 21 13.72 -14.74 -18.72
CA THR A 21 12.97 -15.58 -17.75
C THR A 21 11.66 -14.95 -17.27
N LEU A 22 11.56 -13.63 -17.31
CA LEU A 22 10.41 -12.85 -16.83
C LEU A 22 9.27 -12.85 -17.87
N TYR A 23 9.60 -13.05 -19.16
CA TYR A 23 8.64 -13.16 -20.25
C TYR A 23 8.08 -14.57 -20.44
N GLU A 24 8.83 -15.58 -20.01
CA GLU A 24 8.43 -16.99 -20.12
C GLU A 24 7.53 -17.47 -18.97
N GLN A 25 7.56 -16.78 -17.82
CA GLN A 25 6.72 -17.14 -16.68
C GLN A 25 5.23 -16.84 -16.95
N SER A 26 4.33 -17.58 -16.30
CA SER A 26 2.90 -17.27 -16.38
C SER A 26 2.57 -15.94 -15.69
N SER A 27 1.60 -15.20 -16.21
CA SER A 27 1.15 -13.95 -15.56
C SER A 27 0.65 -14.16 -14.13
N ARG A 28 0.24 -15.39 -13.78
CA ARG A 28 -0.18 -15.77 -12.42
C ARG A 28 1.02 -15.90 -11.48
N ASP A 29 2.09 -16.56 -11.92
CA ASP A 29 3.31 -16.71 -11.11
C ASP A 29 3.98 -15.36 -10.88
N PHE A 30 4.01 -14.52 -11.91
CA PHE A 30 4.46 -13.13 -11.78
C PHE A 30 3.62 -12.37 -10.75
N ALA A 31 2.28 -12.43 -10.86
CA ALA A 31 1.39 -11.77 -9.91
C ALA A 31 1.65 -12.24 -8.47
N PHE A 32 1.80 -13.55 -8.25
CA PHE A 32 2.12 -14.11 -6.94
C PHE A 32 3.44 -13.56 -6.38
N GLY A 33 4.51 -13.52 -7.19
CA GLY A 33 5.79 -12.96 -6.78
C GLY A 33 5.71 -11.47 -6.41
N VAL A 34 4.94 -10.69 -7.17
CA VAL A 34 4.67 -9.28 -6.87
C VAL A 34 3.93 -9.12 -5.53
N PHE A 35 2.90 -9.94 -5.29
CA PHE A 35 2.16 -9.94 -4.02
C PHE A 35 3.03 -10.29 -2.83
N ASP A 36 3.78 -11.39 -2.93
CA ASP A 36 4.66 -11.84 -1.85
C ASP A 36 5.71 -10.77 -1.49
N LYS A 37 6.30 -10.14 -2.50
CA LYS A 37 7.26 -9.03 -2.31
C LYS A 37 6.63 -7.84 -1.58
N PHE A 38 5.42 -7.44 -1.96
CA PHE A 38 4.74 -6.32 -1.30
C PHE A 38 4.28 -6.69 0.10
N TRP A 39 3.74 -7.89 0.29
CA TRP A 39 3.30 -8.38 1.59
C TRP A 39 4.46 -8.46 2.57
N LYS A 40 5.61 -8.99 2.17
CA LYS A 40 6.83 -9.03 3.00
C LYS A 40 7.28 -7.65 3.46
N LYS A 41 7.18 -6.63 2.60
CA LYS A 41 7.50 -5.24 2.97
C LYS A 41 6.53 -4.69 4.03
N VAL A 42 5.23 -4.89 3.80
CA VAL A 42 4.19 -4.46 4.75
C VAL A 42 4.33 -5.19 6.09
N ALA A 43 4.49 -6.51 6.07
CA ALA A 43 4.65 -7.32 7.26
C ALA A 43 5.95 -7.00 8.03
N LYS A 44 7.05 -6.68 7.33
CA LYS A 44 8.31 -6.27 7.97
C LYS A 44 8.16 -4.91 8.65
N GLY A 45 7.56 -3.94 7.96
CA GLY A 45 7.38 -2.60 8.50
C GLY A 45 6.27 -2.51 9.57
N GLY A 46 5.30 -3.41 9.53
CA GLY A 46 4.19 -3.47 10.49
C GLY A 46 4.57 -3.88 11.91
N LYS A 47 5.76 -4.46 12.13
CA LYS A 47 6.11 -5.08 13.43
C LYS A 47 6.23 -4.09 14.58
N ASN A 48 6.73 -2.88 14.33
CA ASN A 48 7.02 -1.88 15.37
C ASN A 48 6.39 -0.52 15.04
N LEU A 49 5.19 -0.52 14.48
CA LEU A 49 4.60 0.70 13.90
C LEU A 49 4.20 1.76 14.95
N ILE A 50 3.96 1.32 16.20
CA ILE A 50 3.64 2.18 17.34
C ILE A 50 4.86 3.04 17.72
N ASP A 51 6.05 2.42 17.78
CA ASP A 51 7.30 3.08 18.18
C ASP A 51 8.14 3.58 16.99
N ALA A 52 7.65 3.39 15.76
CA ALA A 52 8.35 3.81 14.54
C ALA A 52 8.43 5.33 14.44
N ASP A 53 9.47 5.84 13.80
CA ASP A 53 9.53 7.25 13.41
C ASP A 53 8.56 7.55 12.25
N ASP A 54 8.35 8.84 11.98
CA ASP A 54 7.40 9.27 10.95
C ASP A 54 7.78 8.80 9.54
N ALA A 55 9.08 8.81 9.24
CA ALA A 55 9.62 8.32 7.98
C ALA A 55 9.29 6.83 7.76
N THR A 56 9.50 5.99 8.77
CA THR A 56 9.20 4.56 8.71
C THR A 56 7.70 4.33 8.57
N ARG A 57 6.86 5.04 9.34
CA ARG A 57 5.39 4.95 9.17
C ARG A 57 4.96 5.34 7.77
N HIS A 58 5.53 6.41 7.21
CA HIS A 58 5.25 6.86 5.86
C HIS A 58 5.65 5.83 4.79
N GLU A 59 6.81 5.18 4.94
CA GLU A 59 7.26 4.11 4.06
C GLU A 59 6.31 2.90 4.09
N VAL A 60 5.86 2.50 5.29
CA VAL A 60 4.89 1.39 5.42
C VAL A 60 3.56 1.76 4.76
N ARG A 61 3.11 3.01 4.87
CA ARG A 61 1.92 3.50 4.19
C ARG A 61 2.05 3.44 2.67
N ILE A 62 3.18 3.87 2.11
CA ILE A 62 3.45 3.73 0.68
C ILE A 62 3.47 2.24 0.28
N ALA A 63 4.12 1.40 1.09
CA ALA A 63 4.20 -0.02 0.85
C ALA A 63 2.82 -0.69 0.90
N ALA A 64 1.93 -0.30 1.81
CA ALA A 64 0.60 -0.87 2.00
C ALA A 64 -0.37 -0.51 0.85
N LYS A 65 -0.12 0.56 0.09
CA LYS A 65 -0.88 0.88 -1.13
C LYS A 65 -0.58 -0.10 -2.27
N LYS A 66 0.66 -0.54 -2.40
CA LYS A 66 1.13 -1.38 -3.53
C LYS A 66 0.41 -2.73 -3.64
N PRO A 67 0.22 -3.54 -2.57
CA PRO A 67 -0.51 -4.80 -2.66
C PRO A 67 -1.97 -4.60 -3.07
N ARG A 68 -2.61 -3.50 -2.65
CA ARG A 68 -3.99 -3.20 -3.07
C ARG A 68 -4.06 -2.91 -4.58
N TYR A 69 -3.20 -2.05 -5.08
CA TYR A 69 -3.17 -1.75 -6.52
C TYR A 69 -2.79 -2.96 -7.36
N ALA A 70 -1.83 -3.76 -6.89
CA ALA A 70 -1.50 -5.03 -7.54
C ALA A 70 -2.71 -5.97 -7.57
N ALA A 71 -3.47 -6.06 -6.46
CA ALA A 71 -4.66 -6.90 -6.38
C ALA A 71 -5.74 -6.42 -7.35
N GLU A 72 -6.03 -5.13 -7.40
CA GLU A 72 -6.97 -4.56 -8.37
C GLU A 72 -6.49 -4.80 -9.81
N PHE A 73 -5.20 -4.63 -10.11
CA PHE A 73 -4.63 -4.84 -11.45
C PHE A 73 -4.71 -6.30 -11.92
N PHE A 74 -4.42 -7.26 -11.03
CA PHE A 74 -4.41 -8.68 -11.35
C PHE A 74 -5.79 -9.35 -11.18
N GLU A 75 -6.84 -8.60 -10.80
CA GLU A 75 -8.21 -9.12 -10.67
C GLU A 75 -8.66 -9.97 -11.87
N PRO A 76 -8.43 -9.57 -13.15
CA PRO A 76 -8.88 -10.33 -14.31
C PRO A 76 -8.24 -11.72 -14.45
N LEU A 77 -7.13 -12.01 -13.74
CA LEU A 77 -6.49 -13.32 -13.77
C LEU A 77 -7.32 -14.39 -13.05
N TYR A 78 -8.21 -14.01 -12.13
CA TYR A 78 -8.99 -14.90 -11.27
C TYR A 78 -10.37 -15.19 -11.87
N LYS A 79 -10.49 -16.30 -12.59
CA LYS A 79 -11.68 -16.61 -13.40
C LYS A 79 -12.68 -17.52 -12.71
N SER A 80 -12.25 -18.33 -11.73
CA SER A 80 -13.19 -19.19 -11.00
C SER A 80 -13.93 -18.41 -9.92
N LYS A 81 -15.16 -18.84 -9.59
CA LYS A 81 -15.94 -18.23 -8.49
C LYS A 81 -15.20 -18.27 -7.15
N ALA A 82 -14.45 -19.34 -6.89
CA ALA A 82 -13.68 -19.51 -5.67
C ALA A 82 -12.50 -18.54 -5.60
N GLU A 83 -11.74 -18.40 -6.70
CA GLU A 83 -10.63 -17.46 -6.80
C GLU A 83 -11.11 -16.00 -6.65
N ALA A 84 -12.17 -15.62 -7.37
CA ALA A 84 -12.74 -14.28 -7.28
C ALA A 84 -13.24 -13.97 -5.86
N LYS A 85 -13.81 -14.96 -5.15
CA LYS A 85 -14.19 -14.79 -3.74
C LYS A 85 -12.97 -14.60 -2.84
N CYS A 86 -11.91 -15.37 -3.03
CA CYS A 86 -10.66 -15.24 -2.27
C CYS A 86 -10.04 -13.85 -2.49
N HIS A 87 -9.95 -13.42 -3.74
CA HIS A 87 -9.45 -12.11 -4.13
C HIS A 87 -10.23 -10.95 -3.49
N ARG A 88 -11.57 -10.99 -3.54
CA ARG A 88 -12.40 -9.97 -2.87
C ARG A 88 -12.15 -9.91 -1.36
N ARG A 89 -12.00 -11.06 -0.69
CA ARG A 89 -11.67 -11.11 0.75
C ARG A 89 -10.31 -10.46 1.02
N PHE A 90 -9.33 -10.72 0.15
CA PHE A 90 -8.01 -10.10 0.26
C PHE A 90 -8.09 -8.58 0.12
N ILE A 91 -8.80 -8.06 -0.90
CA ILE A 91 -9.02 -6.62 -1.07
C ILE A 91 -9.66 -6.00 0.18
N THR A 92 -10.69 -6.65 0.73
CA THR A 92 -11.35 -6.16 1.96
C THR A 92 -10.39 -6.14 3.15
N ALA A 93 -9.57 -7.17 3.35
CA ALA A 93 -8.57 -7.18 4.41
C ALA A 93 -7.52 -6.06 4.22
N MET A 94 -7.07 -5.84 2.99
CA MET A 94 -6.14 -4.76 2.65
C MET A 94 -6.74 -3.37 2.90
N LYS A 95 -8.03 -3.18 2.65
CA LYS A 95 -8.74 -1.93 3.01
C LYS A 95 -8.69 -1.70 4.51
N GLY A 96 -9.08 -2.69 5.32
CA GLY A 96 -9.04 -2.56 6.78
C GLY A 96 -7.63 -2.28 7.33
N LEU A 97 -6.60 -2.90 6.75
CA LEU A 97 -5.21 -2.60 7.10
C LEU A 97 -4.83 -1.16 6.75
N GLN A 98 -5.22 -0.67 5.57
CA GLN A 98 -4.95 0.71 5.16
C GLN A 98 -5.67 1.72 6.04
N ASP A 99 -6.91 1.42 6.46
CA ASP A 99 -7.70 2.29 7.34
C ASP A 99 -7.02 2.42 8.71
N GLN A 100 -6.57 1.31 9.31
CA GLN A 100 -5.84 1.32 10.58
C GLN A 100 -4.50 2.06 10.49
N LEU A 101 -3.73 1.84 9.41
CA LEU A 101 -2.49 2.57 9.17
C LEU A 101 -2.74 4.06 8.95
N GLY A 102 -3.87 4.43 8.34
CA GLY A 102 -4.33 5.80 8.20
C GLY A 102 -4.58 6.46 9.55
N SER A 103 -5.37 5.83 10.42
CA SER A 103 -5.65 6.36 11.76
C SER A 103 -4.40 6.54 12.62
N LEU A 104 -3.46 5.60 12.58
CA LEU A 104 -2.17 5.72 13.29
C LEU A 104 -1.34 6.91 12.79
N ASN A 105 -1.37 7.17 11.48
CA ASN A 105 -0.70 8.32 10.89
C ASN A 105 -1.37 9.63 11.28
N ASP A 106 -2.70 9.69 11.26
CA ASP A 106 -3.45 10.89 11.64
C ASP A 106 -3.13 11.27 13.09
N LEU A 107 -3.03 10.29 13.99
CA LEU A 107 -2.61 10.52 15.38
C LEU A 107 -1.18 11.05 15.47
N ALA A 108 -0.25 10.52 14.68
CA ALA A 108 1.15 10.94 14.68
C ALA A 108 1.37 12.34 14.08
N THR A 109 0.57 12.73 13.09
CA THR A 109 0.75 13.99 12.34
C THR A 109 -0.16 15.12 12.81
N ALA A 110 -1.21 14.82 13.59
CA ALA A 110 -2.12 15.82 14.13
C ALA A 110 -1.42 16.94 14.94
N PRO A 111 -0.45 16.65 15.83
CA PRO A 111 0.23 17.71 16.58
C PRO A 111 0.97 18.70 15.68
N ASP A 112 1.71 18.21 14.69
CA ASP A 112 2.48 19.05 13.76
C ASP A 112 1.57 19.86 12.84
N MET A 113 0.46 19.26 12.36
CA MET A 113 -0.54 19.99 11.56
C MET A 113 -1.22 21.10 12.36
N LEU A 114 -1.59 20.84 13.62
CA LEU A 114 -2.19 21.84 14.50
C LEU A 114 -1.20 22.97 14.83
N ALA A 115 0.09 22.64 15.01
CA ALA A 115 1.14 23.62 15.21
C ALA A 115 1.32 24.53 13.99
N ALA A 116 1.39 23.94 12.79
CA ALA A 116 1.55 24.67 11.53
C ALA A 116 0.37 25.61 11.22
N LEU A 117 -0.80 25.33 11.77
CA LEU A 117 -2.01 26.14 11.62
C LEU A 117 -2.25 27.11 12.79
N GLU A 118 -1.36 27.15 13.78
CA GLU A 118 -1.50 27.94 15.01
C GLU A 118 -2.78 27.60 15.82
N LEU A 119 -3.26 26.34 15.71
CA LEU A 119 -4.49 25.86 16.34
C LEU A 119 -4.28 25.04 17.61
N LEU A 120 -3.05 24.92 18.10
CA LEU A 120 -2.72 24.13 19.30
C LEU A 120 -3.45 24.59 20.57
N ASP A 121 -3.77 25.88 20.64
CA ASP A 121 -4.39 26.52 21.81
C ASP A 121 -5.92 26.52 21.75
N VAL A 122 -6.51 25.99 20.67
CA VAL A 122 -7.96 25.89 20.51
C VAL A 122 -8.51 24.78 21.41
N ALA A 123 -9.59 25.06 22.13
CA ALA A 123 -10.25 24.09 22.99
C ALA A 123 -10.64 22.82 22.21
N GLY A 124 -10.22 21.66 22.70
CA GLY A 124 -10.46 20.36 22.06
C GLY A 124 -9.42 19.94 21.01
N ALA A 125 -8.46 20.79 20.64
CA ALA A 125 -7.40 20.44 19.68
C ALA A 125 -6.53 19.27 20.17
N LYS A 126 -6.27 19.19 21.48
CA LYS A 126 -5.51 18.10 22.11
C LYS A 126 -6.29 16.79 22.19
N ASP A 127 -7.62 16.84 22.17
CA ASP A 127 -8.46 15.64 22.29
C ASP A 127 -8.43 14.79 21.00
N LEU A 128 -8.11 15.42 19.85
CA LEU A 128 -8.01 14.76 18.53
C LEU A 128 -6.92 13.69 18.45
N PHE A 129 -5.85 13.80 19.25
CA PHE A 129 -4.74 12.85 19.28
C PHE A 129 -4.54 12.16 20.64
N CYS A 130 -5.22 12.62 21.71
CA CYS A 130 -5.18 11.98 23.03
C CYS A 130 -6.19 10.82 23.20
N ALA A 131 -7.32 10.81 22.48
CA ALA A 131 -8.46 9.92 22.77
C ALA A 131 -8.25 8.41 22.52
N GLN A 132 -7.17 7.99 21.86
CA GLN A 132 -6.90 6.57 21.56
C GLN A 132 -5.80 5.92 22.41
N VAL A 133 -5.14 6.68 23.28
CA VAL A 133 -4.12 6.13 24.21
C VAL A 133 -4.77 5.31 25.35
N GLN A 134 -6.10 5.38 25.53
CA GLN A 134 -6.81 4.76 26.66
C GLN A 134 -7.57 3.47 26.35
N ALA A 135 -7.55 2.96 25.11
CA ALA A 135 -8.21 1.70 24.76
C ALA A 135 -7.17 0.64 24.33
N SER A 136 -6.58 -0.05 25.31
CA SER A 136 -5.83 -1.29 25.13
C SER A 136 -6.45 -2.41 25.95
#